data_AF-V4M4Z0-F1
#
_entry.id   AF-V4M4Z0-F1
#
_cell.length_a   1.000
_cell.length_b   1.000
_cell.length_c   1.000
_cell.angle_alpha   90.00
_cell.angle_beta   90.00
_cell.angle_gamma   90.00
#
_symmetry.space_group_name_H-M   'P 1'
#
loop_
_entity.id
_entity.type
_entity.pdbx_description
1 polymer ?
#
loop_
_entity_poly.entity_id
_entity_poly.type
_entity_poly.pdbx_seq_one_letter_code
_entity_poly.pdbx_strand_id
1 'polypeptide(L)' 'MSKAIVFAIFMIVLVLGMLTAETEGEQMCYKNIITGHEYCESMCTSKWNGTGECVNVKNTICICTYYC' A
#
# COMPACT_ATOMS: atom_id res chain seq x y z
N MET A 1 -19.09 -12.22 -38.21
CA MET A 1 -19.23 -11.47 -36.95
C MET A 1 -19.53 -10.02 -37.28
N SER A 2 -20.66 -9.46 -36.82
CA SER A 2 -21.00 -8.06 -37.06
C SER A 2 -19.95 -7.15 -36.39
N LYS A 3 -19.59 -6.01 -37.01
CA LYS A 3 -18.69 -5.00 -36.42
C LYS A 3 -19.12 -4.59 -35.01
N ALA A 4 -20.42 -4.61 -34.73
CA ALA A 4 -20.97 -4.30 -33.42
C ALA A 4 -20.53 -5.30 -32.33
N ILE A 5 -20.42 -6.58 -32.67
CA ILE A 5 -20.02 -7.64 -31.72
C ILE A 5 -18.57 -7.47 -31.31
N VAL A 6 -17.69 -7.14 -32.26
CA VAL A 6 -16.26 -6.90 -32.00
C VAL A 6 -16.06 -5.68 -31.10
N PHE A 7 -16.80 -4.60 -31.35
CA PHE A 7 -16.78 -3.40 -30.50
C PHE A 7 -17.27 -3.70 -29.08
N ALA A 8 -18.34 -4.48 -28.92
CA ALA A 8 -18.85 -4.86 -27.61
C ALA A 8 -17.81 -5.66 -26.81
N ILE A 9 -17.16 -6.64 -27.45
CA ILE A 9 -16.10 -7.45 -26.80
C ILE A 9 -14.93 -6.54 -26.38
N PHE A 10 -14.49 -5.62 -27.24
CA PHE A 10 -13.39 -4.72 -26.93
C PHE A 10 -13.70 -3.80 -25.74
N MET A 11 -14.91 -3.26 -25.67
CA MET A 11 -15.35 -2.43 -24.53
C MET A 11 -15.39 -3.23 -23.23
N ILE A 12 -15.87 -4.47 -23.25
CA ILE A 12 -15.89 -5.35 -22.08
C ILE A 12 -14.47 -5.64 -21.58
N VAL A 13 -13.54 -5.96 -22.50
CA VAL A 13 -12.13 -6.23 -22.15
C VAL A 13 -11.44 -4.99 -21.59
N LEU A 14 -11.69 -3.81 -22.16
CA LEU A 14 -11.15 -2.54 -21.65
C LEU A 14 -11.63 -2.23 -20.24
N VAL A 15 -12.93 -2.40 -19.96
CA VAL A 15 -13.49 -2.17 -18.62
C VAL A 15 -12.88 -3.14 -17.60
N LEU A 16 -12.75 -4.42 -17.96
CA LEU A 16 -12.12 -5.42 -17.09
C LEU A 16 -10.63 -5.14 -16.84
N GLY A 17 -9.89 -4.72 -17.87
CA GLY A 17 -8.46 -4.41 -17.76
C GLY A 17 -8.16 -3.14 -16.95
N MET A 18 -9.05 -2.14 -17.01
CA MET A 18 -8.94 -0.94 -16.17
C MET A 18 -9.21 -1.28 -14.70
N LEU A 19 -10.24 -2.08 -14.40
CA LEU A 19 -10.54 -2.53 -13.04
C LEU A 19 -9.36 -3.29 -12.39
N THR A 20 -8.61 -4.09 -13.15
CA THR A 20 -7.46 -4.82 -12.59
C THR A 20 -6.29 -3.92 -12.19
N ALA A 21 -6.09 -2.79 -12.86
CA ALA A 21 -5.01 -1.85 -12.53
C ALA A 21 -5.26 -1.09 -11.22
N GLU A 22 -6.51 -1.00 -10.78
CA GLU A 22 -6.92 -0.30 -9.55
C GLU A 22 -7.10 -1.26 -8.36
N THR A 23 -7.13 -2.58 -8.61
CA THR A 23 -7.27 -3.61 -7.56
C THR A 23 -5.97 -4.07 -6.94
N GLU A 24 -4.82 -3.64 -7.46
CA GLU A 24 -3.57 -3.68 -6.70
C GLU A 24 -3.62 -2.53 -5.68
N GLY A 25 -4.51 -2.68 -4.68
CA GLY A 25 -4.66 -1.73 -3.60
C GLY A 25 -3.28 -1.38 -3.07
N GLU A 26 -3.01 -0.08 -2.96
CA GLU A 26 -1.70 0.48 -2.62
C GLU A 26 -0.95 -0.45 -1.67
N GLN A 27 0.15 -1.05 -2.15
CA GLN A 27 0.82 -2.10 -1.39
C GLN A 27 1.35 -1.49 -0.10
N MET A 28 0.78 -1.90 1.02
CA MET A 28 1.21 -1.45 2.34
C MET A 28 2.36 -2.35 2.81
N CYS A 29 3.52 -1.76 3.00
CA CYS A 29 4.72 -2.37 3.54
C CYS A 29 4.79 -2.20 5.06
N TYR A 30 5.33 -3.20 5.74
CA TYR A 30 5.55 -3.19 7.18
C TYR A 30 7.01 -3.43 7.53
N LYS A 31 7.56 -2.68 8.48
CA LYS A 31 8.94 -2.88 8.94
C LYS A 31 9.07 -2.74 10.44
N ASN A 32 9.65 -3.76 11.07
CA ASN A 32 9.97 -3.74 12.48
C ASN A 32 11.40 -3.22 12.69
N ILE A 33 11.55 -2.22 13.53
CA ILE A 33 12.84 -1.62 13.86
C ILE A 33 12.98 -1.44 15.37
N ILE A 34 14.22 -1.50 15.85
CA ILE A 34 14.53 -1.26 17.25
C ILE A 34 14.87 0.23 17.41
N THR A 35 14.01 0.99 18.09
CA THR A 35 14.19 2.42 18.37
C THR A 35 13.52 2.81 19.69
N GLY A 36 13.94 3.93 20.28
CA GLY A 36 13.27 4.48 21.46
C GLY A 36 11.85 4.92 21.14
N HIS A 37 10.94 4.81 22.11
CA HIS A 37 9.51 5.12 21.93
C HIS A 37 9.28 6.51 21.31
N GLU A 38 9.99 7.52 21.80
CA GLU A 38 9.88 8.92 21.36
C GLU A 38 10.31 9.14 19.89
N TYR A 39 11.06 8.21 19.31
CA TYR A 39 11.61 8.32 17.96
C TYR A 39 10.90 7.41 16.96
N CYS A 40 9.93 6.59 17.39
CA CYS A 40 9.30 5.60 16.52
C CYS A 40 8.55 6.27 15.36
N GLU A 41 7.60 7.16 15.67
CA GLU A 41 6.80 7.85 14.68
C GLU A 41 7.67 8.71 13.74
N SER A 42 8.49 9.59 14.32
CA SER A 42 9.35 10.49 13.55
C SER A 42 10.34 9.76 12.64
N MET A 43 10.87 8.61 13.07
CA MET A 43 11.77 7.80 12.25
C MET A 43 11.03 7.10 11.11
N CYS A 44 9.82 6.58 11.36
CA CYS A 44 9.00 5.96 10.31
C CYS A 44 8.60 6.99 9.24
N THR A 45 8.17 8.18 9.67
CA THR A 45 7.83 9.29 8.77
C THR A 45 9.06 9.78 7.99
N SER A 46 10.20 9.98 8.65
CA SER A 46 11.40 10.49 7.98
C SER A 46 12.00 9.52 6.97
N LYS A 47 11.95 8.20 7.21
CA LYS A 47 12.58 7.20 6.33
C LYS A 47 11.67 6.68 5.22
N TRP A 48 10.38 6.55 5.50
CA TRP A 48 9.44 5.88 4.59
C TRP A 48 8.19 6.71 4.28
N ASN A 49 8.11 7.95 4.76
CA ASN A 49 6.90 8.77 4.67
C ASN A 49 5.66 8.02 5.21
N GLY A 50 5.87 7.19 6.23
CA GLY A 50 4.86 6.33 6.82
C GLY A 50 4.58 6.67 8.28
N THR A 51 3.74 5.84 8.89
CA THR A 51 3.34 5.89 10.30
C THR A 51 4.12 4.86 11.12
N GLY A 52 4.39 5.17 12.38
CA GLY A 52 5.12 4.30 13.29
C GLY A 52 4.36 4.06 14.59
N GLU A 53 4.22 2.80 15.00
CA GLU A 53 3.60 2.44 16.28
C GLU A 53 4.51 1.55 17.12
N CYS A 54 4.61 1.85 18.42
CA CYS A 54 5.31 1.00 19.38
C CYS A 54 4.39 -0.09 19.92
N VAL A 55 4.87 -1.33 19.95
CA VAL A 55 4.13 -2.48 20.51
C VAL A 55 3.81 -2.28 22.01
N ASN A 56 4.62 -1.51 22.72
CA ASN A 56 4.40 -1.12 24.12
C ASN A 56 5.20 0.15 24.44
N VAL A 57 4.72 0.97 25.39
CA VAL A 57 5.43 2.17 25.90
C VAL A 57 6.81 1.88 26.51
N LYS A 58 7.06 0.64 26.96
CA LYS A 58 8.40 0.20 27.43
C LYS A 58 9.25 -0.47 26.35
N ASN A 59 8.66 -0.78 25.18
CA ASN A 59 9.36 -1.54 24.16
C ASN A 59 10.20 -0.62 23.28
N THR A 60 11.39 -1.12 22.95
CA THR A 60 12.22 -0.54 21.90
C THR A 60 11.81 -1.02 20.52
N ILE A 61 10.71 -1.75 20.35
CA ILE A 61 10.27 -2.31 19.06
C ILE A 61 9.17 -1.42 18.49
N CYS A 62 9.45 -0.85 17.32
CA CYS A 62 8.59 0.04 16.55
C CYS A 62 8.20 -0.65 15.22
N ILE A 63 6.93 -0.56 14.87
CA ILE A 63 6.37 -1.09 13.62
C ILE A 63 6.08 0.11 12.73
N CYS A 64 6.76 0.22 11.59
CA CYS A 64 6.44 1.21 10.56
C CYS A 64 5.48 0.61 9.54
N THR A 65 4.45 1.36 9.19
CA THR A 65 3.55 1.09 8.06
C THR A 65 3.71 2.21 7.05
N TYR A 66 3.95 1.85 5.80
CA TYR A 66 4.20 2.80 4.72
C TYR A 66 3.77 2.20 3.38
N TYR A 67 3.54 3.06 2.41
CA TYR A 67 3.35 2.60 1.04
C TYR A 67 4.68 2.06 0.49
N CYS A 68 4.64 0.81 0.03
CA CYS A 68 5.59 0.36 -0.98
C CYS A 68 5.37 1.22 -2.25
#